data_AF-A0A258YN25-F1
#
_entry.id   AF-A0A258YN25-F1
#
_cell.length_a   1.000
_cell.length_b   1.000
_cell.length_c   1.000
_cell.angle_alpha   90.00
_cell.angle_beta   90.00
_cell.angle_gamma   90.00
#
_symmetry.space_group_name_H-M   'P 1'
#
loop_
_entity.id
_entity.type
_entity.pdbx_description
1 polymer ?
#
loop_
_entity_poly.entity_id
_entity_poly.type
_entity_poly.pdbx_seq_one_letter_code
_entity_poly.pdbx_strand_id
1 'polypeptide(L)'
;MTKYGFGKTVEIPFDDAIVHVTQALQDEGFGILADIDVAGTMKKKLNQDMPPYRILGACNPPLAQRALESEPSIGLLLPCNVVVRQDEAGTVHVEFMDPNAVLELVNKPEITALASEVRQRLERVSVALGGSEEARSTQTDESMAKVKVDTQPMLASSKCARPCARWVARCMANVCAAAIKGGYHHGHQTAYHPDLPLQQH
;
A
#
# COMPACT_ATOMS: atom_id res chain seq x y z
N MET A 1 -0.16 -1.43 -14.00
CA MET A 1 -0.43 -1.06 -12.58
C MET A 1 0.66 -0.13 -12.10
N THR A 2 0.25 0.98 -11.51
CA THR A 2 1.17 1.89 -10.82
C THR A 2 1.57 1.27 -9.49
N LYS A 3 2.66 1.75 -8.87
CA LYS A 3 3.06 1.28 -7.52
C LYS A 3 2.08 1.70 -6.42
N TYR A 4 1.08 2.52 -6.73
CA TYR A 4 0.21 3.22 -5.78
C TYR A 4 -1.28 2.94 -6.03
N GLY A 5 -1.61 2.02 -6.93
CA GLY A 5 -3.00 1.71 -7.25
C GLY A 5 -3.18 0.40 -8.02
N PHE A 6 -4.41 -0.07 -8.03
CA PHE A 6 -4.86 -1.23 -8.77
C PHE A 6 -6.18 -0.90 -9.47
N GLY A 7 -6.55 -1.63 -10.51
CA GLY A 7 -7.71 -1.27 -11.29
C GLY A 7 -8.07 -2.29 -12.35
N LYS A 8 -9.15 -1.97 -13.06
CA LYS A 8 -9.70 -2.81 -14.12
C LYS A 8 -10.46 -1.96 -15.12
N THR A 9 -10.75 -2.57 -16.26
CA THR A 9 -11.71 -2.03 -17.23
C THR A 9 -13.09 -2.63 -17.00
N VAL A 10 -14.13 -1.84 -17.25
CA VAL A 10 -15.54 -2.26 -17.15
C VAL A 10 -16.26 -2.01 -18.48
N GLU A 11 -17.15 -2.92 -18.85
CA GLU A 11 -17.91 -2.87 -20.11
C GLU A 11 -19.28 -2.19 -19.92
N ILE A 12 -19.28 -1.04 -19.25
CA ILE A 12 -20.48 -0.22 -19.00
C ILE A 12 -20.18 1.25 -19.30
N PRO A 13 -21.19 2.06 -19.67
CA PRO A 13 -21.02 3.49 -19.89
C PRO A 13 -20.41 4.21 -18.67
N PHE A 14 -19.71 5.31 -18.92
CA PHE A 14 -19.00 6.07 -17.89
C PHE A 14 -19.89 6.49 -16.71
N ASP A 15 -21.06 7.06 -16.99
CA ASP A 15 -21.99 7.50 -15.94
C ASP A 15 -22.54 6.32 -15.14
N ASP A 16 -22.83 5.20 -15.81
CA ASP A 16 -23.29 3.96 -15.16
C ASP A 16 -22.17 3.35 -14.29
N ALA A 17 -20.91 3.47 -14.72
CA ALA A 17 -19.76 3.03 -13.94
C ALA A 17 -19.62 3.82 -12.64
N ILE A 18 -19.84 5.13 -12.65
CA ILE A 18 -19.83 5.94 -11.42
C ILE A 18 -20.90 5.46 -10.44
N VAL A 19 -22.13 5.21 -10.92
CA VAL A 19 -23.23 4.71 -10.09
C VAL A 19 -22.89 3.33 -9.53
N HIS A 20 -22.41 2.41 -10.37
CA HIS A 20 -22.05 1.05 -9.97
C HIS A 20 -20.92 1.06 -8.92
N VAL A 21 -19.84 1.81 -9.16
CA VAL A 21 -18.73 1.97 -8.23
C VAL A 21 -19.20 2.52 -6.89
N THR A 22 -20.07 3.53 -6.92
CA THR A 22 -20.62 4.13 -5.70
C THR A 22 -21.44 3.12 -4.90
N GLN A 23 -22.29 2.32 -5.56
CA GLN A 23 -23.07 1.28 -4.89
C GLN A 23 -22.17 0.18 -4.30
N ALA A 24 -21.22 -0.32 -5.08
CA ALA A 24 -20.31 -1.37 -4.61
C ALA A 24 -19.43 -0.90 -3.43
N LEU A 25 -19.01 0.38 -3.42
CA LEU A 25 -18.35 1.00 -2.28
C LEU A 25 -19.25 1.02 -1.03
N GLN A 26 -20.51 1.40 -1.18
CA GLN A 26 -21.48 1.44 -0.08
C GLN A 26 -21.72 0.05 0.52
N ASP A 27 -21.82 -0.98 -0.32
CA ASP A 27 -22.00 -2.37 0.12
C ASP A 27 -20.82 -2.88 0.99
N GLU A 28 -19.62 -2.34 0.78
CA GLU A 28 -18.42 -2.60 1.59
C GLU A 28 -18.23 -1.59 2.75
N GLY A 29 -19.19 -0.70 2.95
CA GLY A 29 -19.24 0.26 4.05
C GLY A 29 -18.47 1.56 3.79
N PHE A 30 -18.14 1.88 2.55
CA PHE A 30 -17.56 3.16 2.16
C PHE A 30 -18.63 4.16 1.72
N GLY A 31 -18.59 5.37 2.30
CA GLY A 31 -19.34 6.53 1.79
C GLY A 31 -18.47 7.39 0.87
N ILE A 32 -19.11 8.18 0.01
CA ILE A 32 -18.45 9.18 -0.84
C ILE A 32 -18.41 10.51 -0.09
N LEU A 33 -17.21 11.00 0.25
CA LEU A 33 -16.99 12.29 0.91
C LEU A 33 -16.69 13.42 -0.07
N ALA A 34 -16.08 13.07 -1.21
CA ALA A 34 -15.72 14.02 -2.24
C ALA A 34 -16.01 13.42 -3.61
N ASP A 35 -16.46 14.27 -4.53
CA ASP A 35 -16.74 13.86 -5.89
C ASP A 35 -16.26 14.96 -6.86
N ILE A 36 -15.11 14.71 -7.48
CA ILE A 36 -14.33 15.72 -8.24
C ILE A 36 -14.44 15.44 -9.74
N ASP A 37 -15.05 16.36 -10.48
CA ASP A 37 -15.23 16.29 -11.93
C ASP A 37 -14.03 17.00 -12.56
N VAL A 38 -13.02 16.21 -12.91
CA VAL A 38 -11.76 16.74 -13.44
C VAL A 38 -11.99 17.29 -14.83
N ALA A 39 -12.72 16.56 -15.70
CA ALA A 39 -13.00 16.99 -17.06
C ALA A 39 -13.80 18.30 -17.08
N GLY A 40 -14.88 18.39 -16.31
CA GLY A 40 -15.68 19.61 -16.17
C GLY A 40 -14.87 20.76 -15.57
N THR A 41 -13.97 20.48 -14.61
CA THR A 41 -13.09 21.50 -14.02
C THR A 41 -12.08 22.03 -15.05
N MET A 42 -11.42 21.17 -15.82
CA MET A 42 -10.46 21.59 -16.86
C MET A 42 -11.14 22.41 -17.95
N LYS A 43 -12.34 22.00 -18.38
CA LYS A 43 -13.13 22.78 -19.33
C LYS A 43 -13.49 24.16 -18.76
N LYS A 44 -13.99 24.22 -17.54
CA LYS A 44 -14.43 25.47 -16.90
C LYS A 44 -13.28 26.44 -16.61
N LYS A 45 -12.12 25.93 -16.20
CA LYS A 45 -11.01 26.76 -15.70
C LYS A 45 -9.97 27.07 -16.76
N LEU A 46 -9.72 26.14 -17.67
CA LEU A 46 -8.65 26.23 -18.66
C LEU A 46 -9.17 26.20 -20.10
N ASN A 47 -10.48 26.03 -20.31
CA ASN A 47 -11.10 25.81 -21.62
C ASN A 47 -10.46 24.63 -22.39
N GLN A 48 -9.99 23.63 -21.66
CA GLN A 48 -9.38 22.44 -22.24
C GLN A 48 -10.38 21.28 -22.20
N ASP A 49 -10.59 20.65 -23.36
CA ASP A 49 -11.37 19.43 -23.48
C ASP A 49 -10.50 18.22 -23.15
N MET A 50 -11.09 17.24 -22.46
CA MET A 50 -10.48 15.96 -22.15
C MET A 50 -11.56 14.88 -22.03
N PRO A 51 -11.21 13.60 -22.17
CA PRO A 51 -12.15 12.50 -21.90
C PRO A 51 -12.74 12.57 -20.49
N PRO A 52 -13.94 11.99 -20.26
CA PRO A 52 -14.56 11.93 -18.93
C PRO A 52 -13.62 11.40 -17.85
N TYR A 53 -13.53 12.12 -16.73
CA TYR A 53 -12.61 11.82 -15.64
C TYR A 53 -13.19 12.29 -14.29
N ARG A 54 -13.52 11.34 -13.42
CA ARG A 54 -14.09 11.56 -12.08
C ARG A 54 -13.15 10.98 -11.02
N ILE A 55 -12.97 11.69 -9.91
CA ILE A 55 -12.28 11.17 -8.72
C ILE A 55 -13.27 11.17 -7.56
N LEU A 56 -13.53 9.98 -7.03
CA LEU A 56 -14.36 9.74 -5.86
C LEU A 56 -13.47 9.59 -4.63
N GLY A 57 -13.75 10.36 -3.58
CA GLY A 57 -13.12 10.22 -2.27
C GLY A 57 -13.93 9.28 -1.39
N ALA A 58 -13.56 8.00 -1.34
CA ALA A 58 -14.26 6.97 -0.59
C ALA A 58 -13.70 6.85 0.85
N CYS A 59 -14.58 6.77 1.85
CA CYS A 59 -14.19 6.65 3.24
C CYS A 59 -15.09 5.70 4.01
N ASN A 60 -14.49 4.81 4.80
CA ASN A 60 -15.18 3.97 5.78
C ASN A 60 -14.97 4.59 7.18
N PRO A 61 -16.01 5.18 7.80
CA PRO A 61 -15.82 5.97 9.02
C PRO A 61 -15.22 5.19 10.21
N PRO A 62 -15.65 3.95 10.53
CA PRO A 62 -15.00 3.16 11.58
C PRO A 62 -13.50 2.90 11.34
N LEU A 63 -13.09 2.63 10.10
CA LEU A 63 -11.67 2.42 9.76
C LEU A 63 -10.89 3.73 9.82
N ALA A 64 -11.47 4.82 9.31
CA ALA A 64 -10.86 6.14 9.35
C ALA A 64 -10.66 6.64 10.79
N GLN A 65 -11.62 6.39 11.68
CA GLN A 65 -11.50 6.71 13.10
C GLN A 65 -10.30 5.98 13.73
N ARG A 66 -10.19 4.65 13.54
CA ARG A 66 -9.07 3.86 14.06
C ARG A 66 -7.71 4.37 13.55
N ALA A 67 -7.66 4.75 12.28
CA ALA A 67 -6.49 5.38 11.66
C ALA A 67 -6.12 6.70 12.37
N LEU A 68 -7.09 7.61 12.51
CA LEU A 68 -6.90 8.93 13.12
C LEU A 68 -6.51 8.85 14.60
N GLU A 69 -7.04 7.88 15.34
CA GLU A 69 -6.65 7.62 16.73
C GLU A 69 -5.19 7.14 16.85
N SER A 70 -4.71 6.38 15.87
CA SER A 70 -3.34 5.83 15.84
C SER A 70 -2.31 6.82 15.29
N GLU A 71 -2.71 7.62 14.31
CA GLU A 71 -1.90 8.67 13.69
C GLU A 71 -2.79 9.87 13.32
N PRO A 72 -2.84 10.93 14.14
CA PRO A 72 -3.68 12.10 13.86
C PRO A 72 -3.39 12.78 12.52
N SER A 73 -2.15 12.71 12.04
CA SER A 73 -1.74 13.32 10.75
C SER A 73 -2.13 12.48 9.54
N ILE A 74 -2.67 11.28 9.73
CA ILE A 74 -3.03 10.37 8.64
C ILE A 74 -4.12 10.93 7.73
N GLY A 75 -4.87 11.94 8.21
CA GLY A 75 -5.84 12.68 7.40
C GLY A 75 -5.25 13.30 6.13
N LEU A 76 -3.93 13.52 6.07
CA LEU A 76 -3.22 13.95 4.85
C LEU A 76 -3.26 12.90 3.72
N LEU A 77 -3.53 11.64 4.07
CA LEU A 77 -3.57 10.49 3.17
C LEU A 77 -5.00 9.96 2.98
N LEU A 78 -6.01 10.66 3.51
CA LEU A 78 -7.42 10.32 3.39
C LEU A 78 -8.13 11.35 2.48
N PRO A 79 -9.23 10.98 1.79
CA PRO A 79 -9.87 9.66 1.71
C PRO A 79 -9.19 8.70 0.71
N CYS A 80 -9.69 7.46 0.61
CA CYS A 80 -9.25 6.53 -0.44
C CYS A 80 -9.79 6.99 -1.79
N ASN A 81 -8.89 7.44 -2.68
CA ASN A 81 -9.28 7.86 -4.02
C ASN A 81 -9.67 6.66 -4.89
N VAL A 82 -10.81 6.79 -5.58
CA VAL A 82 -11.24 5.89 -6.66
C VAL A 82 -11.46 6.73 -7.91
N VAL A 83 -10.71 6.43 -8.96
CA VAL A 83 -10.78 7.12 -10.25
C VAL A 83 -11.68 6.32 -11.18
N VAL A 84 -12.64 7.01 -11.78
CA VAL A 84 -13.39 6.51 -12.93
C VAL A 84 -13.02 7.41 -14.09
N ARG A 85 -12.40 6.86 -15.14
CA ARG A 85 -12.00 7.62 -16.32
C ARG A 85 -12.32 6.86 -17.59
N GLN A 86 -12.56 7.60 -18.67
CA GLN A 86 -12.66 7.05 -20.00
C GLN A 86 -11.38 7.37 -20.77
N ASP A 87 -10.82 6.40 -21.51
CA ASP A 87 -9.73 6.67 -22.45
C ASP A 87 -10.24 7.20 -23.79
N GLU A 88 -9.33 7.55 -24.71
CA GLU A 88 -9.68 8.05 -26.05
C GLU A 88 -10.41 7.00 -26.92
N ALA A 89 -10.25 5.71 -26.60
CA ALA A 89 -10.94 4.62 -27.28
C ALA A 89 -12.37 4.40 -26.73
N GLY A 90 -12.76 5.11 -25.67
CA GLY A 90 -14.06 4.96 -25.02
C GLY A 90 -14.08 3.91 -23.92
N THR A 91 -12.96 3.26 -23.61
CA THR A 91 -12.85 2.25 -22.55
C THR A 91 -12.96 2.92 -21.18
N VAL A 92 -13.81 2.38 -20.30
CA VAL A 92 -13.95 2.87 -18.94
C VAL A 92 -13.02 2.10 -18.01
N HIS A 93 -12.17 2.84 -17.31
CA HIS A 93 -11.23 2.36 -16.33
C HIS A 93 -11.70 2.75 -14.94
N VAL A 94 -11.65 1.80 -14.01
CA VAL A 94 -11.87 2.02 -12.58
C VAL A 94 -10.58 1.68 -11.84
N GLU A 95 -10.00 2.67 -11.18
CA GLU A 95 -8.71 2.57 -10.51
C GLU A 95 -8.86 2.97 -9.05
N PHE A 96 -8.35 2.14 -8.15
CA PHE A 96 -8.37 2.33 -6.70
C PHE A 96 -6.97 2.68 -6.23
N MET A 97 -6.86 3.70 -5.39
CA MET A 97 -5.67 3.91 -4.58
C MET A 97 -5.38 2.65 -3.77
N ASP A 98 -4.11 2.22 -3.75
CA ASP A 98 -3.66 1.09 -2.94
C ASP A 98 -3.32 1.57 -1.52
N PRO A 99 -4.12 1.23 -0.49
CA PRO A 99 -3.87 1.69 0.86
C PRO A 99 -2.54 1.17 1.41
N ASN A 100 -2.09 -0.02 0.99
CA ASN A 100 -0.81 -0.55 1.45
C ASN A 100 0.36 0.31 0.95
N ALA A 101 0.31 0.73 -0.31
CA ALA A 101 1.36 1.56 -0.90
C ALA A 101 1.37 2.98 -0.31
N VAL A 102 0.19 3.56 -0.05
CA VAL A 102 0.09 4.94 0.44
C VAL A 102 0.37 5.04 1.93
N LEU A 103 -0.16 4.12 2.73
CA LEU A 103 -0.02 4.15 4.18
C LEU A 103 1.31 3.56 4.69
N GLU A 104 2.11 2.93 3.82
CA GLU A 104 3.50 2.55 4.11
C GLU A 104 4.33 3.77 4.53
N LEU A 105 4.01 4.97 4.02
CA LEU A 105 4.68 6.24 4.37
C LEU A 105 4.59 6.59 5.87
N VAL A 106 3.59 6.06 6.57
CA VAL A 106 3.40 6.30 8.01
C VAL A 106 4.37 5.44 8.86
N ASN A 107 4.83 4.31 8.33
CA ASN A 107 5.79 3.40 8.98
C ASN A 107 5.37 2.97 10.41
N LYS A 108 4.09 2.60 10.58
CA LYS A 108 3.51 2.11 11.84
C LYS A 108 2.84 0.74 11.63
N PRO A 109 3.20 -0.31 12.38
CA PRO A 109 2.63 -1.66 12.19
C PRO A 109 1.10 -1.72 12.28
N GLU A 110 0.51 -0.96 13.21
CA GLU A 110 -0.94 -0.87 13.38
C GLU A 110 -1.64 -0.26 12.16
N ILE A 111 -0.99 0.69 11.48
CA ILE A 111 -1.49 1.29 10.25
C ILE A 111 -1.33 0.33 9.07
N THR A 112 -0.25 -0.45 9.00
CA THR A 112 -0.07 -1.47 7.96
C THR A 112 -1.17 -2.54 7.99
N ALA A 113 -1.55 -3.00 9.19
CA ALA A 113 -2.64 -3.96 9.34
C ALA A 113 -3.98 -3.37 8.90
N LEU A 114 -4.26 -2.11 9.27
CA LEU A 114 -5.46 -1.38 8.84
C LEU A 114 -5.49 -1.18 7.32
N ALA A 115 -4.36 -0.80 6.72
CA ALA A 115 -4.23 -0.63 5.28
C ALA A 115 -4.59 -1.92 4.53
N SER A 116 -4.16 -3.07 5.03
CA SER A 116 -4.48 -4.37 4.46
C SER A 116 -5.98 -4.69 4.56
N GLU A 117 -6.63 -4.34 5.66
CA GLU A 117 -8.08 -4.49 5.82
C GLU A 117 -8.85 -3.61 4.80
N VAL A 118 -8.45 -2.33 4.67
CA VAL A 118 -9.06 -1.41 3.71
C VAL A 118 -8.86 -1.91 2.28
N ARG A 119 -7.64 -2.36 1.94
CA ARG A 119 -7.32 -2.90 0.62
C ARG A 119 -8.20 -4.09 0.27
N GLN A 120 -8.35 -5.06 1.17
CA GLN A 120 -9.20 -6.23 0.94
C GLN A 120 -10.65 -5.86 0.66
N ARG A 121 -11.18 -4.81 1.29
CA ARG A 121 -12.52 -4.31 1.00
C ARG A 121 -12.58 -3.68 -0.40
N LEU A 122 -11.63 -2.82 -0.76
CA LEU A 122 -11.56 -2.21 -2.09
C LEU A 122 -11.33 -3.26 -3.20
N GLU A 123 -10.62 -4.34 -2.92
CA GLU A 123 -10.49 -5.49 -3.83
C GLU A 123 -11.84 -6.19 -4.04
N ARG A 124 -12.67 -6.35 -3.01
CA ARG A 124 -14.03 -6.88 -3.17
C ARG A 124 -14.93 -5.96 -3.98
N VAL A 125 -14.81 -4.64 -3.79
CA VAL A 125 -15.47 -3.65 -4.66
C VAL A 125 -15.03 -3.89 -6.11
N SER A 126 -13.73 -3.92 -6.39
CA SER A 126 -13.18 -4.17 -7.72
C SER A 126 -13.69 -5.47 -8.35
N VAL A 127 -13.77 -6.56 -7.58
CA VAL A 127 -14.33 -7.83 -8.05
C VAL A 127 -15.81 -7.69 -8.42
N ALA A 128 -16.62 -7.03 -7.59
CA ALA A 128 -18.05 -6.86 -7.79
C ALA A 128 -18.40 -6.10 -9.10
N LEU A 129 -17.52 -5.21 -9.56
CA LEU A 129 -17.73 -4.46 -10.80
C LEU A 129 -17.68 -5.33 -12.07
N GLY A 130 -17.12 -6.55 -12.02
CA GLY A 130 -16.90 -7.37 -13.22
C GLY A 130 -15.94 -6.73 -14.24
N GLY A 131 -15.73 -7.35 -15.41
CA GLY A 131 -14.76 -6.88 -16.42
C GLY A 131 -13.34 -7.44 -16.25
N SER A 132 -12.39 -6.95 -17.05
CA SER A 132 -11.01 -7.48 -17.12
C SER A 132 -10.02 -6.69 -16.27
N GLU A 133 -9.19 -7.39 -15.50
CA GLU A 133 -8.06 -6.78 -14.79
C GLU A 133 -7.07 -6.16 -15.78
N GLU A 134 -6.59 -4.97 -15.46
CA GLU A 134 -5.53 -4.36 -16.26
C GLU A 134 -4.21 -5.11 -16.03
N ALA A 135 -3.66 -5.68 -17.11
CA ALA A 135 -2.41 -6.42 -17.06
C ALA A 135 -1.28 -5.57 -16.45
N ARG A 136 -0.61 -6.12 -15.43
CA ARG A 136 0.52 -5.50 -14.74
C ARG A 136 1.71 -5.34 -15.69
N SER A 137 1.92 -4.15 -16.23
CA SER A 137 3.19 -3.77 -16.87
C SER A 137 4.30 -3.77 -15.81
N THR A 138 5.27 -4.66 -15.95
CA THR A 138 6.49 -4.67 -15.14
C THR A 138 7.37 -3.51 -15.58
N GLN A 139 7.17 -2.34 -14.98
CA GLN A 139 8.12 -1.23 -15.11
C GLN A 139 9.26 -1.50 -14.11
N THR A 140 10.34 -2.09 -14.60
CA THR A 140 11.60 -2.21 -13.87
C THR A 140 12.15 -0.83 -13.56
N ASP A 141 12.34 -0.56 -12.28
CA ASP A 141 12.88 0.69 -11.77
C ASP A 141 14.40 0.76 -12.06
N GLU A 142 14.75 1.25 -13.25
CA GLU A 142 16.14 1.53 -13.63
C GLU A 142 16.69 2.85 -13.04
N SER A 143 15.96 3.50 -12.13
CA SER A 143 16.27 4.88 -11.71
C SER A 143 16.75 5.05 -10.27
N MET A 144 17.55 4.12 -9.74
CA MET A 144 18.25 4.32 -8.44
C MET A 144 19.70 3.80 -8.42
N ALA A 145 20.35 3.66 -9.57
CA ALA A 145 21.78 3.29 -9.66
C ALA A 145 22.58 4.31 -10.46
N LYS A 146 22.66 5.56 -10.01
CA LYS A 146 23.67 6.54 -10.48
C LYS A 146 23.87 7.66 -9.45
N VAL A 147 24.38 7.30 -8.28
CA VAL A 147 25.21 8.22 -7.49
C VAL A 147 26.64 7.73 -7.61
N LYS A 148 27.39 8.34 -8.53
CA LYS A 148 28.82 8.09 -8.71
C LYS A 148 29.54 8.90 -7.64
N VAL A 149 30.04 8.24 -6.59
CA VAL A 149 31.03 8.85 -5.69
C VAL A 149 32.38 8.76 -6.39
N ASP A 150 32.89 9.91 -6.83
CA ASP A 150 34.26 10.06 -7.29
C ASP A 150 35.22 9.71 -6.15
N THR A 151 36.00 8.65 -6.33
CA THR A 151 37.21 8.41 -5.56
C THR A 151 38.36 8.25 -6.54
N GLN A 152 39.21 9.27 -6.59
CA GLN A 152 40.51 9.18 -7.26
C GLN A 152 41.35 8.08 -6.60
N PRO A 153 42.03 7.20 -7.37
CA PRO A 153 42.98 6.27 -6.79
C PRO A 153 44.31 6.99 -6.52
N MET A 154 44.75 6.99 -5.25
CA MET A 154 46.17 7.18 -4.94
C MET A 154 46.94 5.95 -5.43
N LEU A 155 47.97 6.20 -6.23
CA LEU A 155 48.95 5.22 -6.66
C LEU A 155 49.68 4.61 -5.45
N ALA A 156 49.69 3.28 -5.35
CA ALA A 156 50.66 2.55 -4.55
C ALA A 156 51.31 1.47 -5.43
N SER A 157 52.61 1.66 -5.61
CA SER A 157 53.54 0.86 -6.40
C SER A 157 53.67 -0.58 -5.91
N SER A 158 53.65 -1.49 -6.89
CA SER A 158 54.48 -2.70 -7.02
C SER A 158 55.15 -3.26 -5.74
N LYS A 159 54.71 -4.47 -5.34
CA LYS A 159 55.58 -5.66 -5.22
C LYS A 159 54.74 -6.90 -4.90
N CYS A 160 54.64 -7.76 -5.91
CA CYS A 160 54.12 -9.11 -5.81
C CYS A 160 55.26 -10.03 -5.35
N ALA A 161 55.12 -10.67 -4.19
CA ALA A 161 55.85 -11.89 -3.84
C ALA A 161 54.97 -12.74 -2.90
N ARG A 162 54.54 -13.89 -3.42
CA ARG A 162 53.90 -15.02 -2.71
C ARG A 162 54.94 -15.69 -1.76
N PRO A 163 54.59 -16.64 -0.85
CA PRO A 163 53.40 -17.50 -0.90
C PRO A 163 52.66 -17.84 0.42
N CYS A 164 51.42 -18.26 0.20
CA CYS A 164 50.65 -19.30 0.88
C CYS A 164 51.47 -20.24 1.79
N ALA A 165 51.10 -20.32 3.07
CA ALA A 165 51.21 -21.45 4.01
C ALA A 165 51.59 -21.02 5.43
N ARG A 166 50.63 -20.46 6.18
CA ARG A 166 50.55 -20.45 7.66
C ARG A 166 49.62 -19.34 8.08
N TRP A 167 48.34 -19.68 8.28
CA TRP A 167 47.48 -19.12 9.34
C TRP A 167 46.03 -19.62 9.30
N VAL A 168 45.78 -20.70 8.56
CA VAL A 168 44.61 -21.60 8.72
C VAL A 168 44.48 -22.14 10.16
N ALA A 169 45.42 -21.87 11.06
CA ALA A 169 45.43 -22.34 12.45
C ALA A 169 44.75 -21.40 13.48
N ARG A 170 43.95 -20.40 13.10
CA ARG A 170 43.33 -19.46 14.07
C ARG A 170 41.81 -19.28 13.98
N CYS A 171 41.11 -20.05 13.15
CA CYS A 171 39.64 -19.96 13.02
C CYS A 171 38.84 -21.06 13.75
N MET A 172 39.46 -21.90 14.58
CA MET A 172 38.79 -23.09 15.16
C MET A 172 38.64 -23.07 16.69
N ALA A 173 38.53 -21.89 17.31
CA ALA A 173 38.55 -21.78 18.78
C ALA A 173 37.40 -21.01 19.45
N ASN A 174 36.35 -20.54 18.76
CA ASN A 174 35.35 -19.66 19.41
C ASN A 174 33.86 -19.96 19.16
N VAL A 175 33.46 -21.22 18.86
CA VAL A 175 32.02 -21.57 18.68
C VAL A 175 31.58 -22.81 19.47
N CYS A 176 32.21 -23.16 20.60
CA CYS A 176 31.72 -24.25 21.46
C CYS A 176 31.93 -23.98 22.95
N ALA A 177 31.13 -23.07 23.53
CA ALA A 177 30.95 -22.99 24.99
C ALA A 177 29.78 -22.06 25.38
N ALA A 178 28.53 -22.44 25.10
CA ALA A 178 27.35 -21.87 25.77
C ALA A 178 26.10 -22.74 25.55
N ALA A 179 26.16 -24.00 25.96
CA ALA A 179 24.97 -24.82 26.17
C ALA A 179 25.19 -25.61 27.46
N ILE A 180 24.11 -25.84 28.21
CA ILE A 180 24.00 -26.59 29.47
C ILE A 180 24.04 -25.71 30.74
N LYS A 181 22.85 -25.25 31.20
CA LYS A 181 22.32 -25.47 32.57
C LYS A 181 20.96 -24.79 32.81
N GLY A 182 19.94 -25.62 33.08
CA GLY A 182 18.73 -25.31 33.88
C GLY A 182 17.62 -24.56 33.15
N GLY A 183 16.33 -24.89 33.23
CA GLY A 183 15.60 -25.88 34.03
C GLY A 183 14.10 -25.64 33.79
N TYR A 184 13.35 -26.71 33.54
CA TYR A 184 11.90 -26.74 33.37
C TYR A 184 11.18 -26.81 34.73
N HIS A 185 10.15 -25.99 34.95
CA HIS A 185 9.04 -26.22 35.90
C HIS A 185 7.81 -25.40 35.45
N HIS A 186 6.69 -26.05 35.08
CA HIS A 186 5.37 -26.03 35.77
C HIS A 186 4.89 -24.62 36.13
N GLY A 187 3.76 -24.08 35.67
CA GLY A 187 2.47 -24.64 35.28
C GLY A 187 1.40 -23.79 36.01
N HIS A 188 0.35 -23.32 35.32
CA HIS A 188 -1.00 -23.17 35.87
C HIS A 188 -1.98 -22.67 34.80
N GLN A 189 -3.01 -23.48 34.58
CA GLN A 189 -4.29 -23.09 33.99
C GLN A 189 -5.09 -22.28 35.03
N THR A 190 -5.85 -21.30 34.57
CA THR A 190 -7.24 -21.06 35.00
C THR A 190 -8.04 -20.46 33.84
N ALA A 191 -9.30 -20.85 33.78
CA ALA A 191 -10.24 -20.66 32.69
C ALA A 191 -11.29 -19.56 33.00
N TYR A 192 -11.89 -18.99 31.94
CA TYR A 192 -13.32 -18.64 31.73
C TYR A 192 -14.06 -17.75 32.78
N HIS A 193 -14.72 -16.61 32.47
CA HIS A 193 -16.10 -16.40 31.90
C HIS A 193 -16.51 -14.89 31.95
N PRO A 194 -17.65 -14.47 31.35
CA PRO A 194 -17.85 -13.24 30.57
C PRO A 194 -18.93 -12.33 31.22
N ASP A 195 -19.37 -11.31 30.48
CA ASP A 195 -20.61 -10.50 30.64
C ASP A 195 -20.70 -9.46 31.76
N LEU A 196 -20.86 -8.18 31.38
CA LEU A 196 -22.00 -7.25 31.65
C LEU A 196 -21.63 -5.76 31.37
N PRO A 197 -22.61 -4.82 31.21
CA PRO A 197 -22.61 -3.81 30.13
C PRO A 197 -22.75 -2.34 30.59
N LEU A 198 -22.69 -1.42 29.61
CA LEU A 198 -23.31 -0.08 29.48
C LEU A 198 -23.21 0.97 30.62
N GLN A 199 -22.70 2.16 30.27
CA GLN A 199 -23.22 3.50 30.63
C GLN A 199 -22.33 4.55 29.90
N GLN A 200 -22.77 5.22 28.83
CA GLN A 200 -23.55 6.49 28.81
C GLN A 200 -23.17 7.48 29.91
N HIS A 201 -22.45 8.54 29.52
CA HIS A 201 -22.70 9.93 29.89
C HIS A 201 -22.11 10.88 28.84
#